data_AF-A0A5C8LR47-F1
#
_entry.id   AF-A0A5C8LR47-F1
#
_cell.length_a   1.000
_cell.length_b   1.000
_cell.length_c   1.000
_cell.angle_alpha   90.00
_cell.angle_beta   90.00
_cell.angle_gamma   90.00
#
_symmetry.space_group_name_H-M   'P 1'
#
loop_
_entity.id
_entity.type
_entity.pdbx_description
1 polymer ?
#
loop_
_entity_poly.entity_id
_entity_poly.type
_entity_poly.pdbx_seq_one_letter_code
_entity_poly.pdbx_strand_id
1 'polypeptide(L)'
;MQPIRHIVEIFEPSMDKTTENVRWEMNELLNWVKQTYTEEHDVTMVTNLLSYSGGFWKGLFTCYDEYHVPRTNNDLERFFRATKTAHRRITGLRNWNEYILRNGEMIVLVQDALKQKHILARLKSVDYDRYKVQKQNWQNRLQDSVKRKRFRRDPQKYLESLENLWNAQCVC
;
A
#
# COMPACT_ATOMS: atom_id res chain seq x y z
N MET A 1 -12.69 -26.53 -10.91
CA MET A 1 -14.02 -25.91 -10.72
C MET A 1 -14.36 -25.10 -11.95
N GLN A 2 -15.47 -25.39 -12.63
CA GLN A 2 -15.91 -24.65 -13.84
C GLN A 2 -16.15 -23.15 -13.62
N PRO A 3 -16.74 -22.70 -12.48
CA PRO A 3 -16.99 -21.27 -12.26
C PRO A 3 -15.72 -20.43 -12.26
N ILE A 4 -14.64 -20.91 -11.61
CA ILE A 4 -13.36 -20.21 -11.55
C ILE A 4 -12.76 -20.05 -12.95
N ARG A 5 -12.89 -21.08 -13.80
CA ARG A 5 -12.37 -21.02 -15.16
C ARG A 5 -13.10 -19.95 -15.99
N HIS A 6 -14.42 -19.89 -15.89
CA HIS A 6 -15.20 -18.85 -16.58
C HIS A 6 -14.90 -17.44 -16.06
N ILE A 7 -14.70 -17.26 -14.74
CA ILE A 7 -14.27 -15.97 -14.19
C ILE A 7 -12.93 -15.53 -14.83
N VAL A 8 -11.98 -16.45 -14.95
CA VAL A 8 -10.68 -16.17 -15.59
C VAL A 8 -10.88 -15.80 -17.06
N GLU A 9 -11.70 -16.54 -17.80
CA GLU A 9 -11.99 -16.27 -19.23
C GLU A 9 -12.68 -14.91 -19.43
N ILE A 10 -13.68 -14.58 -18.61
CA ILE A 10 -14.38 -13.28 -18.61
C ILE A 10 -13.40 -12.15 -18.30
N PHE A 11 -12.46 -12.38 -17.39
CA PHE A 11 -11.47 -11.38 -17.10
C PHE A 11 -10.31 -11.36 -18.11
N GLU A 12 -10.01 -12.40 -18.88
CA GLU A 12 -8.84 -12.41 -19.77
C GLU A 12 -8.85 -11.20 -20.74
N PRO A 13 -7.73 -10.45 -20.89
CA PRO A 13 -7.73 -9.20 -21.64
C PRO A 13 -7.93 -9.41 -23.15
N SER A 14 -8.82 -8.62 -23.74
CA SER A 14 -8.98 -8.47 -25.19
C SER A 14 -9.33 -7.03 -25.51
N MET A 15 -8.93 -6.56 -26.70
CA MET A 15 -9.17 -5.17 -27.15
C MET A 15 -10.65 -4.79 -27.18
N ASP A 16 -11.54 -5.78 -27.30
CA ASP A 16 -12.98 -5.58 -27.47
C ASP A 16 -13.77 -5.59 -26.14
N LYS A 17 -13.08 -5.71 -25.00
CA LYS A 17 -13.74 -5.73 -23.68
C LYS A 17 -13.92 -4.33 -23.13
N THR A 18 -15.16 -3.98 -22.83
CA THR A 18 -15.55 -2.76 -22.13
C THR A 18 -16.04 -3.10 -20.73
N THR A 19 -16.14 -2.10 -19.85
CA THR A 19 -16.77 -2.27 -18.53
C THR A 19 -18.15 -2.91 -18.65
N GLU A 20 -18.94 -2.47 -19.63
CA GLU A 20 -20.32 -2.92 -19.80
C GLU A 20 -20.40 -4.41 -20.15
N ASN A 21 -19.62 -4.84 -21.16
CA ASN A 21 -19.62 -6.23 -21.62
C ASN A 21 -19.15 -7.17 -20.52
N VAL A 22 -18.02 -6.86 -19.86
CA VAL A 22 -17.46 -7.73 -18.81
C VAL A 22 -18.39 -7.76 -17.59
N ARG A 23 -19.03 -6.64 -17.25
CA ARG A 23 -20.02 -6.60 -16.16
C ARG A 23 -21.25 -7.45 -16.47
N TRP A 24 -21.73 -7.41 -17.71
CA TRP A 24 -22.84 -8.24 -18.16
C TRP A 24 -22.47 -9.73 -18.10
N GLU A 25 -21.32 -10.12 -18.66
CA GLU A 25 -20.83 -11.51 -18.61
C GLU A 25 -20.68 -12.02 -17.17
N MET A 26 -20.14 -11.20 -16.27
CA MET A 26 -20.04 -11.57 -14.85
C MET A 26 -21.42 -11.75 -14.20
N ASN A 27 -22.40 -10.90 -14.50
CA ASN A 27 -23.75 -11.07 -13.96
C ASN A 27 -24.38 -12.38 -14.44
N GLU A 28 -24.25 -12.69 -15.73
CA GLU A 28 -24.75 -13.95 -16.30
C GLU A 28 -24.06 -15.15 -15.65
N LEU A 29 -22.75 -15.09 -15.44
CA LEU A 29 -22.02 -16.13 -14.74
C LEU A 29 -22.52 -16.30 -13.30
N LEU A 30 -22.70 -15.22 -12.54
CA LEU A 30 -23.18 -15.30 -11.16
C LEU A 30 -24.61 -15.86 -11.08
N ASN A 31 -25.48 -15.50 -12.03
CA ASN A 31 -26.81 -16.08 -12.17
C ASN A 31 -26.75 -17.57 -12.48
N TRP A 32 -25.90 -17.96 -13.44
CA TRP A 32 -25.67 -19.36 -13.79
C TRP A 32 -25.14 -20.17 -12.60
N VAL A 33 -24.17 -19.65 -11.84
CA VAL A 33 -23.66 -20.33 -10.64
C VAL A 33 -24.77 -20.54 -9.62
N LYS A 34 -25.59 -19.51 -9.38
CA LYS A 34 -26.71 -19.57 -8.43
C LYS A 34 -27.77 -20.62 -8.83
N GLN A 35 -27.99 -20.82 -10.13
CA GLN A 35 -28.98 -21.77 -10.65
C GLN A 35 -28.43 -23.19 -10.78
N THR A 36 -27.13 -23.33 -11.04
CA THR A 36 -26.49 -24.63 -11.31
C THR A 36 -26.07 -25.34 -10.03
N TYR A 37 -25.56 -24.60 -9.05
CA TYR A 37 -25.00 -25.13 -7.82
C TYR A 37 -25.99 -24.97 -6.67
N THR A 38 -26.99 -25.85 -6.62
CA THR A 38 -28.10 -25.81 -5.66
C THR A 38 -28.01 -26.83 -4.54
N GLU A 39 -26.98 -27.68 -4.55
CA GLU A 39 -26.82 -28.72 -3.54
C GLU A 39 -26.34 -28.14 -2.20
N GLU A 40 -26.64 -28.82 -1.09
CA GLU A 40 -26.29 -28.34 0.26
C GLU A 40 -24.78 -28.12 0.42
N HIS A 41 -23.97 -28.95 -0.23
CA HIS A 41 -22.51 -28.84 -0.16
C HIS A 41 -21.95 -27.66 -0.98
N ASP A 42 -22.72 -27.10 -1.91
CA ASP A 42 -22.32 -25.96 -2.74
C ASP A 42 -22.60 -24.60 -2.08
N VAL A 43 -23.51 -24.56 -1.11
CA VAL A 43 -24.03 -23.32 -0.48
C VAL A 43 -22.90 -22.38 -0.06
N THR A 44 -21.84 -22.93 0.54
CA THR A 44 -20.68 -22.15 1.00
C THR A 44 -19.93 -21.50 -0.17
N MET A 45 -19.73 -22.23 -1.27
CA MET A 45 -19.04 -21.73 -2.46
C MET A 45 -19.85 -20.61 -3.13
N VAL A 46 -21.15 -20.85 -3.36
CA VAL A 46 -22.05 -19.88 -4.00
C VAL A 46 -22.16 -18.62 -3.16
N THR A 47 -22.37 -18.75 -1.84
CA THR A 47 -22.49 -17.61 -0.92
C THR A 47 -21.22 -16.77 -0.91
N ASN A 48 -20.05 -17.41 -0.82
CA ASN A 48 -18.77 -16.71 -0.84
C ASN A 48 -18.57 -15.98 -2.18
N LEU A 49 -18.83 -16.64 -3.31
CA LEU A 49 -18.65 -16.05 -4.63
C LEU A 49 -19.53 -14.80 -4.80
N LEU A 50 -20.81 -14.88 -4.44
CA LEU A 50 -21.75 -13.76 -4.52
C LEU A 50 -21.32 -12.62 -3.59
N SER A 51 -20.93 -12.94 -2.35
CA SER A 51 -20.51 -11.95 -1.35
C SER A 51 -19.25 -11.19 -1.79
N TYR A 52 -18.21 -11.90 -2.22
CA TYR A 52 -16.98 -11.26 -2.71
C TYR A 52 -17.23 -10.45 -3.98
N SER A 53 -17.98 -11.00 -4.94
CA SER A 53 -18.31 -10.28 -6.17
C SER A 53 -19.07 -9.00 -5.88
N GLY A 54 -20.06 -9.04 -4.99
CA GLY A 54 -20.82 -7.87 -4.57
C GLY A 54 -19.96 -6.81 -3.86
N GLY A 55 -19.07 -7.23 -2.95
CA GLY A 55 -18.20 -6.33 -2.20
C GLY A 55 -17.20 -5.57 -3.09
N PHE A 56 -16.67 -6.23 -4.12
CA PHE A 56 -15.72 -5.61 -5.06
C PHE A 56 -16.37 -4.98 -6.28
N TRP A 57 -17.68 -5.19 -6.50
CA TRP A 57 -18.38 -4.83 -7.74
C TRP A 57 -18.14 -3.39 -8.18
N LYS A 58 -18.15 -2.46 -7.24
CA LYS A 58 -17.91 -1.04 -7.49
C LYS A 58 -16.44 -0.81 -7.85
N GLY A 59 -16.18 -0.50 -9.11
CA GLY A 59 -14.85 -0.14 -9.62
C GLY A 59 -14.01 -1.31 -10.12
N LEU A 60 -14.51 -2.56 -10.02
CA LEU A 60 -13.79 -3.75 -10.51
C LEU A 60 -13.51 -3.70 -12.01
N PHE A 61 -14.45 -3.16 -12.77
CA PHE A 61 -14.43 -3.19 -14.23
C PHE A 61 -13.85 -1.92 -14.87
N THR A 62 -13.61 -0.85 -14.09
CA THR A 62 -13.17 0.45 -14.62
C THR A 62 -11.87 0.38 -15.44
N CYS A 63 -11.02 -0.61 -15.18
CA CYS A 63 -9.79 -0.84 -15.93
C CYS A 63 -9.99 -1.21 -17.42
N TYR A 64 -11.21 -1.59 -17.84
CA TYR A 64 -11.50 -1.89 -19.24
C TYR A 64 -11.76 -0.64 -20.09
N ASP A 65 -12.31 0.42 -19.48
CA ASP A 65 -12.57 1.67 -20.19
C ASP A 65 -11.46 2.70 -19.98
N GLU A 66 -10.76 2.65 -18.84
CA GLU A 66 -9.75 3.63 -18.46
C GLU A 66 -8.35 3.02 -18.44
N TYR A 67 -7.53 3.40 -19.42
CA TYR A 67 -6.17 2.91 -19.61
C TYR A 67 -5.23 3.25 -18.43
N HIS A 68 -5.47 4.36 -17.73
CA HIS A 68 -4.66 4.75 -16.59
C HIS A 68 -4.91 3.91 -15.33
N VAL A 69 -6.02 3.16 -15.27
CA VAL A 69 -6.33 2.29 -14.13
C VAL A 69 -5.74 0.91 -14.38
N PRO A 70 -4.74 0.48 -13.58
CA PRO A 70 -4.18 -0.84 -13.75
C PRO A 70 -5.22 -1.90 -13.41
N ARG A 71 -5.34 -2.89 -14.30
CA ARG A 71 -6.23 -4.05 -14.14
C ARG A 71 -5.98 -4.83 -12.85
N THR A 72 -4.71 -4.99 -12.47
CA THR A 72 -4.32 -5.76 -11.28
C THR A 72 -3.42 -4.93 -10.40
N ASN A 73 -3.55 -5.13 -9.09
CA ASN A 73 -2.65 -4.55 -8.10
C ASN A 73 -1.45 -5.48 -7.78
N ASN A 74 -1.26 -6.58 -8.53
CA ASN A 74 -0.29 -7.63 -8.22
C ASN A 74 1.14 -7.10 -8.07
N ASP A 75 1.53 -6.15 -8.92
CA ASP A 75 2.85 -5.54 -8.85
C ASP A 75 3.02 -4.69 -7.58
N LEU A 76 1.97 -3.96 -7.18
CA LEU A 76 1.95 -3.23 -5.91
C LEU A 76 2.02 -4.20 -4.72
N GLU A 77 1.25 -5.28 -4.74
CA GLU A 77 1.31 -6.30 -3.70
C GLU A 77 2.70 -6.93 -3.59
N ARG A 78 3.29 -7.30 -4.74
CA ARG A 78 4.64 -7.86 -4.82
C ARG A 78 5.67 -6.87 -4.30
N PHE A 79 5.55 -5.59 -4.67
CA PHE A 79 6.37 -4.50 -4.17
C PHE A 79 6.29 -4.44 -2.64
N PHE A 80 5.09 -4.26 -2.06
CA PHE A 80 4.92 -4.16 -0.61
C PHE A 80 5.37 -5.42 0.14
N ARG A 81 5.17 -6.61 -0.43
CA ARG A 81 5.67 -7.87 0.16
C ARG A 81 7.19 -7.88 0.21
N ALA A 82 7.86 -7.50 -0.89
CA ALA A 82 9.31 -7.45 -0.95
C ALA A 82 9.87 -6.43 0.05
N THR A 83 9.23 -5.26 0.17
CA THR A 83 9.65 -4.23 1.13
C THR A 83 9.44 -4.69 2.58
N LYS A 84 8.32 -5.37 2.89
CA LYS A 84 8.03 -5.99 4.22
C LYS A 84 9.15 -6.93 4.63
N THR A 85 9.54 -7.80 3.70
CA THR A 85 10.61 -8.77 3.91
C THR A 85 11.96 -8.10 4.13
N ALA A 86 12.31 -7.09 3.32
CA ALA A 86 13.57 -6.35 3.49
C ALA A 86 13.64 -5.64 4.85
N HIS A 87 12.57 -4.93 5.23
CA HIS A 87 12.46 -4.29 6.55
C HIS A 87 12.64 -5.27 7.70
N ARG A 88 11.95 -6.42 7.65
CA ARG A 88 12.06 -7.45 8.70
C ARG A 88 13.46 -8.04 8.80
N ARG A 89 14.16 -8.22 7.67
CA ARG A 89 15.57 -8.68 7.67
C ARG A 89 16.52 -7.68 8.30
N ILE A 90 16.30 -6.39 8.07
CA ILE A 90 17.16 -5.31 8.59
C ILE A 90 16.90 -5.07 10.08
N THR A 91 15.64 -5.07 10.52
CA THR A 91 15.25 -4.62 11.87
C THR A 91 14.84 -5.75 12.81
N GLY A 92 14.57 -6.96 12.30
CA GLY A 92 13.99 -8.06 13.05
C GLY A 92 12.49 -7.89 13.38
N LEU A 93 11.92 -6.71 13.13
CA LEU A 93 10.55 -6.39 13.53
C LEU A 93 9.52 -6.86 12.50
N ARG A 94 8.47 -7.54 12.97
CA ARG A 94 7.30 -7.88 12.14
C ARG A 94 6.43 -6.66 11.85
N ASN A 95 6.38 -5.71 12.79
CA ASN A 95 5.62 -4.47 12.63
C ASN A 95 6.39 -3.49 11.73
N TRP A 96 5.70 -2.96 10.71
CA TRP A 96 6.21 -1.94 9.80
C TRP A 96 5.43 -0.61 9.94
N ASN A 97 4.51 -0.43 10.89
CA ASN A 97 3.81 0.85 11.00
C ASN A 97 4.77 2.01 11.32
N GLU A 98 5.70 1.83 12.26
CA GLU A 98 6.72 2.85 12.58
C GLU A 98 7.66 3.10 11.38
N TYR A 99 8.03 2.06 10.64
CA TYR A 99 8.94 2.22 9.49
C TYR A 99 8.24 2.91 8.29
N ILE A 100 6.93 2.71 8.07
CA ILE A 100 6.12 3.51 7.11
C ILE A 100 6.01 4.95 7.58
N LEU A 101 5.62 5.20 8.84
CA LEU A 101 5.47 6.58 9.34
C LEU A 101 6.78 7.36 9.28
N ARG A 102 7.91 6.68 9.55
CA ARG A 102 9.23 7.29 9.52
C ARG A 102 9.74 7.55 8.11
N ASN A 103 9.55 6.59 7.20
CA ASN A 103 10.18 6.65 5.88
C ASN A 103 9.23 7.05 4.74
N GLY A 104 7.93 6.89 4.94
CA GLY A 104 6.83 7.37 4.11
C GLY A 104 7.07 7.24 2.61
N GLU A 105 7.00 8.38 1.94
CA GLU A 105 7.24 8.59 0.50
C GLU A 105 8.56 8.03 -0.03
N MET A 106 9.59 7.96 0.82
CA MET A 106 10.93 7.55 0.38
C MET A 106 11.08 6.03 0.32
N ILE A 107 10.17 5.26 0.94
CA ILE A 107 10.21 3.80 0.91
C ILE A 107 10.15 3.27 -0.52
N VAL A 108 9.25 3.84 -1.33
CA VAL A 108 9.06 3.47 -2.74
C VAL A 108 10.35 3.67 -3.52
N LEU A 109 11.06 4.76 -3.22
CA LEU A 109 12.30 5.10 -3.86
C LEU A 109 13.45 4.21 -3.41
N VAL A 110 13.55 3.83 -2.14
CA VAL A 110 14.72 3.10 -1.63
C VAL A 110 14.84 1.71 -2.28
N GLN A 111 13.75 0.94 -2.34
CA GLN A 111 13.85 -0.42 -2.83
C GLN A 111 14.09 -0.51 -4.34
N ASP A 112 13.53 0.44 -5.10
CA ASP A 112 13.77 0.54 -6.53
C ASP A 112 15.15 1.16 -6.82
N ALA A 113 15.50 2.27 -6.16
CA ALA A 113 16.77 2.98 -6.37
C ALA A 113 17.98 2.08 -6.12
N LEU A 114 17.94 1.21 -5.10
CA LEU A 114 19.02 0.25 -4.82
C LEU A 114 19.25 -0.75 -5.95
N LYS A 115 18.27 -0.98 -6.83
CA LYS A 115 18.38 -1.84 -8.01
C LYS A 115 18.79 -1.09 -9.28
N GLN A 116 18.72 0.24 -9.27
CA GLN A 116 19.04 1.06 -10.44
C GLN A 116 20.55 1.04 -10.70
N LYS A 117 20.94 0.93 -11.98
CA LYS A 117 22.34 0.95 -12.41
C LYS A 117 23.01 2.27 -11.99
N HIS A 118 24.31 2.21 -11.71
CA HIS A 118 25.15 3.38 -11.40
C HIS A 118 24.67 4.22 -10.21
N ILE A 119 24.02 3.62 -9.21
CA ILE A 119 23.55 4.32 -8.00
C ILE A 119 24.66 5.17 -7.35
N LEU A 120 25.88 4.63 -7.21
CA LEU A 120 26.99 5.36 -6.59
C LEU A 120 27.38 6.62 -7.38
N ALA A 121 27.36 6.55 -8.72
CA ALA A 121 27.68 7.71 -9.56
C ALA A 121 26.61 8.80 -9.42
N ARG A 122 25.33 8.41 -9.38
CA ARG A 122 24.21 9.34 -9.16
C ARG A 122 24.20 9.96 -7.78
N LEU A 123 24.55 9.20 -6.74
CA LEU A 123 24.71 9.75 -5.40
C LEU A 123 25.89 10.75 -5.35
N LYS A 124 26.98 10.47 -6.05
CA LYS A 124 28.13 11.38 -6.17
C LYS A 124 27.82 12.65 -6.98
N SER A 125 26.87 12.62 -7.91
CA SER A 125 26.46 13.81 -8.66
C SER A 125 25.56 14.77 -7.88
N VAL A 126 25.12 14.38 -6.66
CA VAL A 126 24.33 15.27 -5.81
C VAL A 126 25.26 16.25 -5.11
N ASP A 127 25.02 17.53 -5.33
CA ASP A 127 25.70 18.61 -4.63
C ASP A 127 25.55 18.49 -3.09
N TYR A 128 26.63 18.81 -2.38
CA TYR A 128 26.69 18.63 -0.93
C TYR A 128 25.73 19.57 -0.18
N ASP A 129 25.57 20.81 -0.64
CA ASP A 129 24.66 21.77 -0.01
C ASP A 129 23.21 21.33 -0.19
N ARG A 130 22.85 20.84 -1.38
CA ARG A 130 21.54 20.22 -1.63
C ARG A 130 21.29 19.03 -0.71
N TYR A 131 22.29 18.15 -0.53
CA TYR A 131 22.18 17.04 0.42
C TYR A 131 21.93 17.53 1.85
N LYS A 132 22.66 18.56 2.29
CA LYS A 132 22.54 19.12 3.65
C LYS A 132 21.15 19.69 3.90
N VAL A 133 20.61 20.46 2.95
CA VAL A 133 19.23 20.99 3.02
C VAL A 133 18.23 19.84 3.13
N GLN A 134 18.34 18.82 2.26
CA GLN A 134 17.41 17.71 2.28
C GLN A 134 17.50 16.86 3.55
N LYS A 135 18.71 16.70 4.09
CA LYS A 135 18.94 16.05 5.39
C LYS A 135 18.26 16.82 6.53
N GLN A 136 18.32 18.15 6.52
CA GLN A 136 17.63 18.96 7.52
C GLN A 136 16.12 18.83 7.41
N ASN A 137 15.57 18.90 6.20
CA ASN A 137 14.14 18.70 5.94
C ASN A 137 13.67 17.33 6.45
N TRP A 138 14.47 16.29 6.21
CA TRP A 138 14.21 14.95 6.73
C TRP A 138 14.21 14.91 8.26
N GLN A 139 15.22 15.50 8.90
CA GLN A 139 15.29 15.55 10.35
C GLN A 139 14.09 16.29 10.95
N ASN A 140 13.71 17.43 10.39
CA ASN A 140 12.56 18.22 10.82
C ASN A 140 11.27 17.39 10.79
N ARG A 141 11.03 16.65 9.71
CA ARG A 141 9.88 15.73 9.61
C ARG A 141 9.90 14.64 10.68
N LEU A 142 11.07 14.11 11.01
CA LEU A 142 11.22 13.09 12.04
C LEU A 142 11.04 13.64 13.47
N GLN A 143 11.21 14.95 13.69
CA GLN A 143 11.14 15.53 15.02
C GLN A 143 9.80 15.27 15.70
N ASP A 144 8.68 15.35 14.97
CA ASP A 144 7.35 15.11 15.56
C ASP A 144 7.19 13.67 16.04
N SER A 145 7.69 12.71 15.26
CA SER A 145 7.68 11.30 15.66
C SER A 145 8.56 11.08 16.89
N VAL A 146 9.71 11.75 16.95
CA VAL A 146 10.62 11.70 18.11
C VAL A 146 9.96 12.33 19.35
N LYS A 147 9.31 13.49 19.22
CA LYS A 147 8.57 14.16 20.31
C LYS A 147 7.46 13.26 20.84
N ARG A 148 6.63 12.70 19.98
CA ARG A 148 5.57 11.74 20.37
C ARG A 148 6.15 10.51 21.08
N LYS A 149 7.27 9.97 20.60
CA LYS A 149 7.93 8.81 21.22
C LYS A 149 8.50 9.15 22.60
N ARG A 150 9.08 10.34 22.77
CA ARG A 150 9.58 10.84 24.06
C ARG A 150 8.42 11.03 25.04
N PHE A 151 7.35 11.71 24.63
CA PHE A 151 6.16 11.90 25.45
C PHE A 151 5.53 10.56 25.86
N ARG A 152 5.36 9.61 24.94
CA ARG A 152 4.78 8.28 25.26
C ARG A 152 5.66 7.45 26.20
N ARG A 153 6.96 7.72 26.28
CA ARG A 153 7.88 7.01 27.18
C ARG A 153 7.76 7.52 28.61
N ASP A 154 7.65 8.84 28.78
CA ASP A 154 7.53 9.50 30.09
C ASP A 154 6.84 10.86 29.89
N PRO A 155 5.51 10.92 30.00
CA PRO A 155 4.75 12.14 29.75
C PRO A 155 5.13 13.26 30.72
N GLN A 156 5.30 12.93 32.00
CA GLN A 156 5.51 13.91 33.07
C GLN A 156 6.86 14.60 32.91
N LYS A 157 7.94 13.83 32.77
CA LYS A 157 9.28 14.39 32.55
C LYS A 157 9.36 15.21 31.27
N TYR A 158 8.63 14.78 30.22
CA TYR A 158 8.59 15.53 28.97
C TYR A 158 7.91 16.89 29.13
N LEU A 159 6.77 16.95 29.83
CA LEU A 159 6.07 18.21 30.11
C LEU A 159 6.89 19.13 31.01
N GLU A 160 7.47 18.62 32.10
CA GLU A 160 8.36 19.39 32.98
C GLU A 160 9.55 19.99 32.20
N SER A 161 10.13 19.24 31.26
CA SER A 161 11.21 19.75 30.42
C SER A 161 10.77 20.90 29.49
N LEU A 162 9.52 20.86 29.01
CA LEU A 162 8.95 21.92 28.17
C LEU A 162 8.63 23.16 29.00
N GLU A 163 8.07 23.00 30.20
CA GLU A 163 7.80 24.09 31.13
C GLU A 163 9.09 24.82 31.54
N ASN A 164 10.16 24.07 31.84
CA ASN A 164 11.47 24.65 32.14
C ASN A 164 12.05 25.45 30.98
N LEU A 165 11.93 24.95 29.74
CA LEU A 165 12.36 25.68 28.54
C LEU A 165 11.54 26.96 28.33
N TRP A 166 10.22 26.89 28.55
CA TRP A 166 9.33 28.05 28.44
C TRP A 166 9.69 29.13 29.46
N ASN A 167 9.84 28.74 30.73
CA ASN A 167 10.21 29.66 31.80
C ASN A 167 11.58 30.31 31.54
N ALA A 168 12.55 29.56 30.99
CA ALA A 168 13.86 30.12 30.62
C ALA A 168 13.79 31.12 29.46
N GLN A 169 12.83 30.98 28.54
CA GLN A 169 12.60 31.94 27.45
C GLN A 169 11.81 33.18 27.88
N CYS A 170 10.94 33.07 28.88
CA CYS A 170 10.14 34.19 29.38
C CYS A 170 10.89 35.11 30.38
N VAL A 171 12.10 34.75 30.79
CA VAL A 171 12.94 35.54 31.75
C VAL A 171 13.89 36.51 31.02
N CYS A 172 13.63 36.83 29.75
CA CYS A 172 14.34 37.86 28.98
C CYS A 172 13.40 38.99 28.57
#